data_AF-A0A2H6KED5-F1
#
_entry.id   AF-A0A2H6KED5-F1
#
_cell.length_a   1.000
_cell.length_b   1.000
_cell.length_c   1.000
_cell.angle_alpha   90.00
_cell.angle_beta   90.00
_cell.angle_gamma   90.00
#
_symmetry.space_group_name_H-M   'P 1'
#
loop_
_entity.id
_entity.type
_entity.pdbx_description
1 polymer ?
#
loop_
_entity_poly.entity_id
_entity_poly.type
_entity_poly.pdbx_seq_one_letter_code
_entity_poly.pdbx_strand_id
1 'polypeptide(L)'
;MYEEQAVRSHANAIFNEIRNTPLESLNTQSFRSRIADAIRVTSEGTADTDPSEDQGLQKTLRIVAKYNVHFLPPCNVQDHAGQATVYTFDGFPGIAAHNMAQTTSGLYLVRNYLTEEQCQKLMCQTLTEYINVGGGGPSIIRTQPPNNSNIYQNDGTLSTPIWPSANFKKLRWATIGHMYEWVTQTPLPTLCSWGTRSYRGYSTFPEPLVKITQSLLSHLNREYVPDAAIINCYTKGYFLRLHKDDAEETDDTVVNISLGAPAIFTIGGRDYSTIPVAMVVDSGSVVLMAEDSRFCLHGVVKLLGYNKPGRHNYDAGETSDVGEFAYAAPRLNMVIPQCSVDATASLECDPQSLDRVKTLFADHRVSISIRRAKR
;
A
#
# COMPACT_ATOMS: atom_id res chain seq x y z
N MET A 1 -19.32 -4.30 7.57
CA MET A 1 -19.97 -3.41 8.56
C MET A 1 -19.12 -2.15 8.56
N TYR A 2 -19.57 -1.05 7.95
CA TYR A 2 -18.81 0.20 7.89
C TYR A 2 -19.73 1.34 8.32
N GLU A 3 -19.21 2.25 9.14
CA GLU A 3 -19.95 3.40 9.69
C GLU A 3 -20.46 4.31 8.57
N GLU A 4 -21.71 4.75 8.68
CA GLU A 4 -22.36 5.66 7.72
C GLU A 4 -21.58 6.98 7.55
N GLN A 5 -20.94 7.43 8.63
CA GLN A 5 -20.07 8.61 8.68
C GLN A 5 -18.83 8.49 7.77
N ALA A 6 -18.34 7.27 7.50
CA ALA A 6 -17.24 7.06 6.57
C ALA A 6 -17.64 7.44 5.13
N VAL A 7 -18.88 7.16 4.71
CA VAL A 7 -19.30 7.28 3.31
C VAL A 7 -19.33 8.74 2.81
N ARG A 8 -19.66 9.71 3.68
CA ARG A 8 -19.79 11.15 3.35
C ARG A 8 -18.62 11.99 3.89
N SER A 9 -17.40 11.52 3.73
CA SER A 9 -16.20 12.19 4.24
C SER A 9 -15.35 12.78 3.12
N HIS A 10 -14.55 13.82 3.43
CA HIS A 10 -13.64 14.43 2.47
C HIS A 10 -12.67 13.40 1.86
N ALA A 11 -12.14 12.50 2.68
CA ALA A 11 -11.20 11.48 2.21
C ALA A 11 -11.85 10.51 1.21
N ASN A 12 -13.08 10.08 1.47
CA ASN A 12 -13.79 9.18 0.55
C ASN A 12 -14.33 9.91 -0.69
N ALA A 13 -14.71 11.19 -0.58
CA ALA A 13 -15.06 12.00 -1.74
C ALA A 13 -13.89 12.05 -2.73
N ILE A 14 -12.68 12.38 -2.25
CA ILE A 14 -11.47 12.42 -3.08
C ILE A 14 -11.10 11.04 -3.62
N PHE A 15 -11.16 9.99 -2.78
CA PHE A 15 -10.92 8.62 -3.22
C PHE A 15 -11.82 8.23 -4.40
N ASN A 16 -13.12 8.54 -4.31
CA ASN A 16 -14.08 8.23 -5.36
C ASN A 16 -13.85 9.07 -6.63
N GLU A 17 -13.53 10.36 -6.49
CA GLU A 17 -13.22 11.22 -7.64
C GLU A 17 -11.98 10.74 -8.40
N ILE A 18 -10.91 10.34 -7.70
CA ILE A 18 -9.71 9.76 -8.33
C ILE A 18 -10.07 8.44 -9.06
N ARG A 19 -10.87 7.59 -8.41
CA ARG A 19 -11.28 6.29 -8.94
C ARG A 19 -12.04 6.42 -10.26
N ASN A 20 -12.98 7.36 -10.31
CA ASN A 20 -13.89 7.53 -11.45
C ASN A 20 -13.34 8.43 -12.55
N THR A 21 -12.28 9.21 -12.27
CA THR A 21 -11.65 10.08 -13.27
C THR A 21 -10.69 9.28 -14.16
N PRO A 22 -10.79 9.36 -15.50
CA PRO A 22 -9.80 8.78 -16.43
C PRO A 22 -8.38 9.30 -16.18
N LEU A 23 -7.35 8.52 -16.51
CA LEU A 23 -5.95 8.86 -16.17
C LEU A 23 -5.53 10.22 -16.77
N GLU A 24 -5.84 10.43 -18.03
CA GLU A 24 -5.61 11.65 -18.81
C GLU A 24 -6.37 12.88 -18.30
N SER A 25 -7.41 12.66 -17.49
CA SER A 25 -8.23 13.72 -16.90
C SER A 25 -7.81 14.06 -15.46
N LEU A 26 -6.92 13.29 -14.85
CA LEU A 26 -6.39 13.59 -13.52
C LEU A 26 -5.60 14.90 -13.55
N ASN A 27 -5.58 15.61 -12.42
CA ASN A 27 -4.85 16.88 -12.23
C ASN A 27 -5.31 18.04 -13.14
N THR A 28 -6.39 17.89 -13.91
CA THR A 28 -7.01 18.97 -14.67
C THR A 28 -7.79 19.92 -13.75
N GLN A 29 -8.10 21.13 -14.22
CA GLN A 29 -8.97 22.05 -13.49
C GLN A 29 -10.36 21.43 -13.23
N SER A 30 -10.93 20.75 -14.24
CA SER A 30 -12.24 20.11 -14.10
C SER A 30 -12.25 19.00 -13.04
N PHE A 31 -11.15 18.26 -12.89
CA PHE A 31 -10.97 17.28 -11.82
C PHE A 31 -11.00 17.94 -10.43
N ARG A 32 -10.27 19.04 -10.24
CA ARG A 32 -10.28 19.78 -8.96
C ARG A 32 -11.65 20.40 -8.67
N SER A 33 -12.36 20.89 -9.68
CA SER A 33 -13.74 21.38 -9.54
C SER A 33 -14.68 20.29 -9.04
N ARG A 34 -14.64 19.08 -9.62
CA ARG A 34 -15.48 17.96 -9.15
C ARG A 34 -15.18 17.55 -7.71
N ILE A 35 -13.90 17.55 -7.31
CA ILE A 35 -13.54 17.31 -5.90
C ILE A 35 -14.16 18.38 -4.99
N ALA A 36 -14.05 19.66 -5.38
CA ALA A 36 -14.61 20.76 -4.60
C ALA A 36 -16.13 20.64 -4.44
N ASP A 37 -16.84 20.28 -5.52
CA ASP A 37 -18.29 20.09 -5.49
C ASP A 37 -18.67 18.88 -4.63
N ALA A 38 -17.94 17.77 -4.73
CA ALA A 38 -18.15 16.60 -3.87
C ALA A 38 -17.97 16.94 -2.37
N ILE A 39 -16.98 17.77 -2.04
CA ILE A 39 -16.73 18.24 -0.67
C ILE A 39 -17.87 19.14 -0.17
N ARG A 40 -18.35 20.09 -0.98
CA ARG A 40 -19.50 20.93 -0.62
C ARG A 40 -20.74 20.09 -0.31
N VAL A 41 -21.07 19.12 -1.16
CA VAL A 41 -22.20 18.20 -0.94
C VAL A 41 -22.05 17.40 0.35
N THR A 42 -20.82 16.97 0.71
CA THR A 42 -20.60 16.29 1.99
C THR A 42 -20.78 17.20 3.20
N SER A 43 -20.52 18.51 3.06
CA SER A 43 -20.65 19.51 4.13
C SER A 43 -22.05 20.11 4.28
N GLU A 44 -22.88 20.11 3.23
CA GLU A 44 -24.26 20.63 3.27
C GLU A 44 -25.26 19.72 4.03
N GLY A 45 -24.84 18.51 4.44
CA GLY A 45 -25.64 17.58 5.22
C GLY A 45 -25.79 17.93 6.71
N THR A 46 -25.13 18.98 7.20
CA THR A 46 -25.18 19.46 8.60
C THR A 46 -25.95 20.80 8.65
N ALA A 47 -27.28 20.72 8.67
CA ALA A 47 -28.15 21.90 8.70
C ALA A 47 -28.20 22.55 10.09
N ASP A 48 -27.22 23.41 10.37
CA ASP A 48 -27.27 24.65 11.19
C ASP A 48 -25.82 25.18 11.22
N THR A 49 -25.42 25.94 10.19
CA THR A 49 -24.01 26.27 9.95
C THR A 49 -23.51 27.37 10.90
N ASP A 50 -22.70 26.96 11.88
CA ASP A 50 -21.88 27.82 12.72
C ASP A 50 -20.83 28.56 11.83
N PRO A 51 -20.60 29.88 12.01
CA PRO A 51 -19.49 30.60 11.38
C PRO A 51 -18.11 29.90 11.44
N SER A 52 -17.89 29.04 12.43
CA SER A 52 -16.66 28.23 12.54
C SER A 52 -16.56 27.11 11.47
N GLU A 53 -17.69 26.52 11.06
CA GLU A 53 -17.74 25.49 10.02
C GLU A 53 -17.45 26.06 8.62
N ASP A 54 -17.93 27.28 8.34
CA ASP A 54 -17.66 27.96 7.06
C ASP A 54 -16.16 28.24 6.86
N GLN A 55 -15.45 28.66 7.92
CA GLN A 55 -13.99 28.83 7.86
C GLN A 55 -13.24 27.52 7.57
N GLY A 56 -13.70 26.40 8.15
CA GLY A 56 -13.15 25.06 7.91
C GLY A 56 -13.35 24.60 6.46
N LEU A 57 -14.53 24.83 5.89
CA LEU A 57 -14.83 24.53 4.49
C LEU A 57 -13.98 25.37 3.54
N GLN A 58 -13.88 26.68 3.75
CA GLN A 58 -13.05 27.57 2.91
C GLN A 58 -11.57 27.15 2.92
N LYS A 59 -11.04 26.75 4.09
CA LYS A 59 -9.68 26.20 4.20
C LYS A 59 -9.53 24.92 3.36
N THR A 60 -10.51 24.03 3.43
CA THR A 60 -10.52 22.77 2.67
C THR A 60 -10.56 23.02 1.15
N LEU A 61 -11.41 23.94 0.69
CA LEU A 61 -11.50 24.30 -0.73
C LEU A 61 -10.20 24.93 -1.27
N ARG A 62 -9.49 25.71 -0.46
CA ARG A 62 -8.15 26.24 -0.82
C ARG A 62 -7.12 25.12 -0.99
N ILE A 63 -7.19 24.07 -0.18
CA ILE A 63 -6.36 22.87 -0.33
C ILE A 63 -6.69 22.15 -1.64
N VAL A 64 -7.99 21.94 -1.91
CA VAL A 64 -8.49 21.24 -3.11
C VAL A 64 -8.07 21.94 -4.40
N ALA A 65 -8.04 23.28 -4.41
CA ALA A 65 -7.58 24.07 -5.55
C ALA A 65 -6.13 23.73 -5.97
N LYS A 66 -5.34 23.17 -5.05
CA LYS A 66 -3.93 22.77 -5.22
C LYS A 66 -3.73 21.26 -5.24
N TYR A 67 -4.81 20.48 -5.27
CA TYR A 67 -4.77 19.03 -5.16
C TYR A 67 -4.21 18.38 -6.44
N ASN A 68 -3.29 17.44 -6.26
CA ASN A 68 -2.70 16.63 -7.32
C ASN A 68 -2.57 15.16 -6.88
N VAL A 69 -2.75 14.26 -7.84
CA VAL A 69 -2.17 12.92 -7.77
C VAL A 69 -0.70 13.04 -8.19
N HIS A 70 0.21 12.61 -7.32
CA HIS A 70 1.65 12.77 -7.51
C HIS A 70 2.24 11.66 -8.40
N PHE A 71 2.88 12.07 -9.50
CA PHE A 71 3.61 11.20 -10.42
C PHE A 71 5.11 11.45 -10.23
N LEU A 72 5.74 10.65 -9.37
CA LEU A 72 7.11 10.90 -8.95
C LEU A 72 8.11 10.09 -9.79
N PRO A 73 9.03 10.75 -10.52
CA PRO A 73 10.03 10.03 -11.29
C PRO A 73 11.08 9.41 -10.35
N PRO A 74 11.71 8.28 -10.73
CA PRO A 74 13.02 7.96 -10.18
C PRO A 74 14.06 8.99 -10.66
N CYS A 75 15.16 9.17 -9.92
CA CYS A 75 16.24 10.10 -10.30
C CYS A 75 16.70 9.89 -11.76
N ASN A 76 17.07 10.99 -12.42
CA ASN A 76 17.25 11.06 -13.87
C ASN A 76 18.36 10.11 -14.35
N VAL A 77 18.06 9.33 -15.40
CA VAL A 77 18.83 8.16 -15.87
C VAL A 77 20.04 8.56 -16.74
N GLN A 78 20.80 9.57 -16.33
CA GLN A 78 22.07 9.92 -16.97
C GLN A 78 23.26 9.81 -15.99
N ASP A 79 23.06 10.03 -14.68
CA ASP A 79 24.14 9.95 -13.68
C ASP A 79 23.95 8.88 -12.59
N HIS A 80 22.79 8.21 -12.55
CA HIS A 80 22.35 7.40 -11.40
C HIS A 80 21.74 6.04 -11.79
N ALA A 81 22.34 5.32 -12.73
CA ALA A 81 21.97 3.93 -13.02
C ALA A 81 22.17 3.08 -11.75
N GLY A 82 21.12 2.38 -11.29
CA GLY A 82 21.18 1.50 -10.12
C GLY A 82 20.88 2.16 -8.77
N GLN A 83 20.27 3.36 -8.75
CA GLN A 83 19.85 4.03 -7.51
C GLN A 83 18.33 4.11 -7.35
N ALA A 84 17.91 4.19 -6.10
CA ALA A 84 16.52 4.38 -5.67
C ALA A 84 16.38 5.74 -4.98
N THR A 85 15.22 6.37 -5.16
CA THR A 85 14.95 7.70 -4.61
C THR A 85 13.93 7.63 -3.49
N VAL A 86 14.25 8.26 -2.36
CA VAL A 86 13.37 8.34 -1.21
C VAL A 86 12.69 9.71 -1.21
N TYR A 87 11.37 9.73 -1.33
CA TYR A 87 10.55 10.93 -1.23
C TYR A 87 9.84 11.00 0.12
N THR A 88 9.75 12.20 0.67
CA THR A 88 8.87 12.58 1.79
C THR A 88 7.80 13.56 1.29
N PHE A 89 6.82 13.91 2.13
CA PHE A 89 5.71 14.78 1.74
C PHE A 89 5.51 15.88 2.78
N ASP A 90 5.66 17.14 2.37
CA ASP A 90 5.50 18.30 3.26
C ASP A 90 4.04 18.64 3.49
N GLY A 91 3.68 19.06 4.71
CA GLY A 91 2.35 19.66 4.97
C GLY A 91 1.22 18.66 5.18
N PHE A 92 1.56 17.39 5.46
CA PHE A 92 0.60 16.41 5.94
C PHE A 92 0.77 16.17 7.45
N PRO A 93 -0.29 16.34 8.28
CA PRO A 93 -0.21 16.11 9.73
C PRO A 93 0.27 14.70 10.05
N GLY A 94 1.38 14.58 10.77
CA GLY A 94 1.98 13.28 11.10
C GLY A 94 2.85 12.65 9.99
N ILE A 95 3.23 13.43 8.96
CA ILE A 95 4.03 12.92 7.83
C ILE A 95 5.31 13.71 7.52
N ALA A 96 5.45 14.96 7.98
CA ALA A 96 6.75 15.64 8.11
C ALA A 96 6.57 16.98 8.85
N ALA A 97 7.39 17.22 9.88
CA ALA A 97 7.70 18.57 10.34
C ALA A 97 9.17 18.82 10.03
N HIS A 98 9.45 19.83 9.19
CA HIS A 98 10.81 20.23 8.87
C HIS A 98 11.46 20.77 10.15
N ASN A 99 12.24 19.95 10.84
CA ASN A 99 13.13 20.42 11.90
C ASN A 99 14.55 19.98 11.53
N MET A 100 15.44 20.96 11.33
CA MET A 100 16.80 20.79 10.82
C MET A 100 17.75 19.96 11.71
N ALA A 101 17.24 19.26 12.73
CA ALA A 101 18.08 18.64 13.75
C ALA A 101 17.86 17.14 13.98
N GLN A 102 16.71 16.53 13.71
CA GLN A 102 16.52 15.07 13.89
C GLN A 102 15.12 14.62 13.43
N THR A 103 15.07 13.45 12.79
CA THR A 103 13.89 12.62 12.43
C THR A 103 12.87 13.23 11.47
N THR A 104 12.96 12.89 10.18
CA THR A 104 11.83 12.94 9.26
C THR A 104 10.79 11.91 9.72
N SER A 105 9.62 12.35 10.18
CA SER A 105 8.55 11.43 10.57
C SER A 105 7.79 10.90 9.37
N GLY A 106 7.06 9.80 9.58
CA GLY A 106 5.84 9.52 8.83
C GLY A 106 5.96 8.65 7.58
N LEU A 107 5.76 9.26 6.41
CA LEU A 107 5.56 8.53 5.14
C LEU A 107 6.74 8.71 4.20
N TYR A 108 7.22 7.58 3.67
CA TYR A 108 8.24 7.57 2.63
C TYR A 108 7.75 6.82 1.40
N LEU A 109 8.02 7.39 0.23
CA LEU A 109 7.90 6.68 -1.04
C LEU A 109 9.29 6.44 -1.61
N VAL A 110 9.68 5.18 -1.68
CA VAL A 110 10.94 4.74 -2.27
C VAL A 110 10.65 4.27 -3.69
N ARG A 111 11.16 4.99 -4.69
CA ARG A 111 10.99 4.65 -6.11
C ARG A 111 12.19 3.87 -6.61
N ASN A 112 11.94 2.91 -7.49
CA ASN A 112 12.99 2.13 -8.17
C ASN A 112 13.90 1.37 -7.20
N TYR A 113 13.38 0.85 -6.08
CA TYR A 113 14.20 0.12 -5.10
C TYR A 113 14.55 -1.29 -5.53
N LEU A 114 13.55 -2.06 -5.99
CA LEU A 114 13.78 -3.36 -6.62
C LEU A 114 13.87 -3.20 -8.13
N THR A 115 14.78 -3.94 -8.74
CA THR A 115 14.85 -4.08 -10.20
C THR A 115 13.66 -4.88 -10.72
N GLU A 116 13.39 -4.78 -12.03
CA GLU A 116 12.30 -5.54 -12.66
C GLU A 116 12.50 -7.06 -12.53
N GLU A 117 13.74 -7.55 -12.66
CA GLU A 117 14.06 -8.96 -12.46
C GLU A 117 13.77 -9.42 -11.03
N GLN A 118 14.20 -8.64 -10.02
CA GLN A 118 13.90 -8.92 -8.62
C GLN A 118 12.40 -8.91 -8.36
N CYS A 119 11.65 -7.97 -8.94
CA CYS A 119 10.20 -7.96 -8.83
C CYS A 119 9.55 -9.21 -9.42
N GLN A 120 9.99 -9.66 -10.60
CA GLN A 120 9.44 -10.84 -11.26
C GLN A 120 9.73 -12.11 -10.45
N LYS A 121 10.95 -12.27 -9.93
CA LYS A 121 11.32 -13.38 -9.05
C LYS A 121 10.52 -13.35 -7.74
N LEU A 122 10.39 -12.18 -7.10
CA LEU A 122 9.66 -12.04 -5.84
C LEU A 122 8.17 -12.31 -6.03
N MET A 123 7.57 -11.82 -7.11
CA MET A 123 6.17 -12.11 -7.44
C MET A 123 5.98 -13.60 -7.74
N CYS A 124 6.91 -14.23 -8.44
CA CYS A 124 6.86 -15.67 -8.68
C CYS A 124 6.84 -16.45 -7.37
N GLN A 125 7.82 -16.25 -6.49
CA GLN A 125 7.88 -16.93 -5.20
C GLN A 125 6.66 -16.61 -4.34
N THR A 126 6.15 -15.37 -4.39
CA THR A 126 4.91 -15.00 -3.70
C THR A 126 3.74 -15.83 -4.19
N LEU A 127 3.59 -16.00 -5.51
CA LEU A 127 2.48 -16.73 -6.11
C LEU A 127 2.61 -18.26 -6.00
N THR A 128 3.83 -18.79 -5.97
CA THR A 128 4.08 -20.24 -5.91
C THR A 128 4.14 -20.77 -4.50
N GLU A 129 4.72 -20.02 -3.56
CA GLU A 129 4.99 -20.47 -2.19
C GLU A 129 4.19 -19.68 -1.16
N TYR A 130 4.21 -18.35 -1.20
CA TYR A 130 3.67 -17.57 -0.09
C TYR A 130 2.14 -17.56 -0.02
N ILE A 131 1.44 -17.82 -1.12
CA ILE A 131 -0.03 -17.89 -1.20
C ILE A 131 -0.60 -19.30 -1.39
N ASN A 132 0.24 -20.31 -1.62
CA ASN A 132 -0.20 -21.70 -1.79
C ASN A 132 0.14 -22.55 -0.57
N VAL A 133 -0.85 -23.22 0.02
CA VAL A 133 -0.59 -24.21 1.08
C VAL A 133 -0.03 -25.48 0.44
N GLY A 134 1.07 -26.00 0.98
CA GLY A 134 1.68 -27.28 0.56
C GLY A 134 0.66 -28.44 0.63
N GLY A 135 0.64 -29.29 -0.40
CA GLY A 135 -0.40 -30.31 -0.56
C GLY A 135 -0.28 -31.52 0.38
N GLY A 136 -1.43 -31.97 0.91
CA GLY A 136 -1.69 -33.38 1.21
C GLY A 136 -2.16 -33.73 2.64
N GLY A 137 -3.46 -33.65 2.92
CA GLY A 137 -4.11 -34.46 3.98
C GLY A 137 -5.19 -33.75 4.81
N PRO A 138 -6.19 -34.49 5.34
CA PRO A 138 -7.34 -33.94 6.09
C PRO A 138 -7.00 -33.43 7.51
N SER A 139 -5.72 -33.43 7.88
CA SER A 139 -5.20 -32.79 9.09
C SER A 139 -4.02 -31.90 8.68
N ILE A 140 -4.33 -30.74 8.12
CA ILE A 140 -3.34 -29.76 7.68
C ILE A 140 -2.76 -29.11 8.93
N ILE A 141 -1.59 -29.59 9.39
CA ILE A 141 -0.71 -28.73 10.17
C ILE A 141 -0.22 -27.68 9.17
N ARG A 142 -0.68 -26.42 9.32
CA ARG A 142 -0.32 -25.26 8.51
C ARG A 142 1.15 -24.88 8.72
N THR A 143 2.09 -25.74 8.34
CA THR A 143 3.54 -25.54 8.57
C THR A 143 4.21 -24.72 7.47
N GLN A 144 3.50 -24.40 6.38
CA GLN A 144 4.01 -23.62 5.27
C GLN A 144 3.06 -22.45 4.98
N PRO A 145 3.57 -21.28 4.53
CA PRO A 145 2.74 -20.18 4.10
C PRO A 145 1.80 -20.62 2.95
N PRO A 146 0.67 -19.92 2.75
CA PRO A 146 0.15 -18.87 3.61
C PRO A 146 -0.43 -19.46 4.88
N ASN A 147 -0.31 -18.71 5.96
CA ASN A 147 -1.02 -19.02 7.20
C ASN A 147 -2.53 -19.01 6.98
N ASN A 148 -3.03 -18.03 6.20
CA ASN A 148 -4.43 -17.90 5.86
C ASN A 148 -4.64 -17.12 4.56
N SER A 149 -5.82 -17.25 3.95
CA SER A 149 -6.24 -16.40 2.83
C SER A 149 -7.75 -16.28 2.82
N ASN A 150 -8.28 -15.29 2.08
CA ASN A 150 -9.73 -15.22 1.86
C ASN A 150 -10.28 -16.44 1.11
N ILE A 151 -9.44 -17.22 0.45
CA ILE A 151 -9.86 -18.47 -0.18
C ILE A 151 -10.00 -19.56 0.88
N TYR A 152 -8.97 -19.77 1.71
CA TYR A 152 -8.98 -20.82 2.73
C TYR A 152 -10.00 -20.58 3.85
N GLN A 153 -10.33 -19.32 4.14
CA GLN A 153 -11.42 -19.01 5.07
C GLN A 153 -12.79 -19.43 4.52
N ASN A 154 -12.99 -19.31 3.21
CA ASN A 154 -14.26 -19.68 2.56
C ASN A 154 -14.31 -21.18 2.20
N ASP A 155 -13.17 -21.79 1.90
CA ASP A 155 -13.03 -23.20 1.55
C ASP A 155 -11.77 -23.79 2.21
N GLY A 156 -11.93 -24.30 3.43
CA GLY A 156 -10.86 -24.96 4.18
C GLY A 156 -10.44 -26.34 3.63
N THR A 157 -11.16 -26.85 2.62
CA THR A 157 -10.90 -28.16 2.00
C THR A 157 -10.14 -28.04 0.68
N LEU A 158 -9.72 -26.82 0.32
CA LEU A 158 -9.02 -26.55 -0.93
C LEU A 158 -7.75 -27.41 -1.04
N SER A 159 -7.76 -28.34 -1.98
CA SER A 159 -6.68 -29.30 -2.24
C SER A 159 -5.77 -28.88 -3.41
N THR A 160 -6.16 -27.85 -4.17
CA THR A 160 -5.38 -27.32 -5.30
C THR A 160 -4.67 -26.03 -4.89
N PRO A 161 -3.51 -25.72 -5.50
CA PRO A 161 -2.85 -24.44 -5.24
C PRO A 161 -3.75 -23.28 -5.68
N ILE A 162 -3.70 -22.16 -4.96
CA ILE A 162 -4.45 -20.94 -5.33
C ILE A 162 -3.98 -20.44 -6.69
N TRP A 163 -2.67 -20.38 -6.91
CA TRP A 163 -2.04 -20.09 -8.20
C TRP A 163 -1.17 -21.28 -8.63
N PRO A 164 -1.25 -21.75 -9.88
CA PRO A 164 -1.83 -21.12 -11.07
C PRO A 164 -3.27 -21.57 -11.38
N SER A 165 -4.09 -21.87 -10.38
CA SER A 165 -5.47 -22.35 -10.63
C SER A 165 -6.47 -21.20 -10.88
N ALA A 166 -7.72 -21.57 -11.22
CA ALA A 166 -8.81 -20.62 -11.40
C ALA A 166 -9.16 -19.85 -10.10
N ASN A 167 -8.74 -20.34 -8.93
CA ASN A 167 -8.99 -19.70 -7.65
C ASN A 167 -8.21 -18.39 -7.48
N PHE A 168 -7.09 -18.21 -8.18
CA PHE A 168 -6.32 -16.98 -8.14
C PHE A 168 -7.16 -15.74 -8.46
N LYS A 169 -8.13 -15.84 -9.39
CA LYS A 169 -9.04 -14.74 -9.73
C LYS A 169 -9.91 -14.27 -8.56
N LYS A 170 -10.14 -15.13 -7.57
CA LYS A 170 -10.91 -14.87 -6.35
C LYS A 170 -10.02 -14.43 -5.19
N LEU A 171 -8.70 -14.61 -5.28
CA LEU A 171 -7.78 -14.20 -4.23
C LEU A 171 -7.82 -12.68 -4.08
N ARG A 172 -7.86 -12.22 -2.84
CA ARG A 172 -7.83 -10.80 -2.45
C ARG A 172 -6.70 -10.55 -1.47
N TRP A 173 -6.57 -11.43 -0.49
CA TRP A 173 -5.49 -11.36 0.47
C TRP A 173 -5.03 -12.75 0.92
N ALA A 174 -3.76 -12.84 1.29
CA ALA A 174 -3.14 -13.96 1.98
C ALA A 174 -2.22 -13.42 3.08
N THR A 175 -1.90 -14.24 4.07
CA THR A 175 -1.04 -13.86 5.19
C THR A 175 0.09 -14.85 5.41
N ILE A 176 1.26 -14.36 5.84
CA ILE A 176 2.47 -15.15 6.13
C ILE A 176 3.13 -14.70 7.45
N GLY A 177 3.82 -15.59 8.15
CA GLY A 177 4.53 -15.27 9.41
C GLY A 177 3.66 -15.30 10.69
N HIS A 178 3.78 -14.31 11.56
CA HIS A 178 2.96 -14.19 12.76
C HIS A 178 1.65 -13.46 12.43
N MET A 179 0.52 -14.08 12.76
CA MET A 179 -0.80 -13.49 12.47
C MET A 179 -1.69 -13.48 13.68
N TYR A 180 -2.54 -12.45 13.70
CA TYR A 180 -3.62 -12.25 14.64
C TYR A 180 -4.78 -13.20 14.33
N GLU A 181 -5.23 -14.00 15.30
CA GLU A 181 -6.44 -14.81 15.20
C GLU A 181 -7.55 -14.23 16.09
N TRP A 182 -8.71 -13.88 15.50
CA TRP A 182 -9.92 -13.51 16.26
C TRP A 182 -10.53 -14.79 16.84
N VAL A 183 -10.18 -15.15 18.07
CA VAL A 183 -10.89 -16.23 18.77
C VAL A 183 -12.23 -15.70 19.24
N THR A 184 -13.32 -16.06 18.57
CA THR A 184 -14.66 -15.90 19.15
C THR A 184 -14.76 -16.86 20.33
N GLN A 185 -14.82 -16.36 21.56
CA GLN A 185 -15.23 -17.19 22.68
C GLN A 185 -16.61 -17.76 22.37
N THR A 186 -16.76 -19.08 22.53
CA THR A 186 -18.06 -19.77 22.51
C THR A 186 -19.10 -19.02 23.34
N PRO A 187 -20.38 -19.06 22.96
CA PRO A 187 -21.39 -18.14 23.46
C PRO A 187 -21.68 -18.41 24.94
N LEU A 188 -21.25 -17.50 25.83
CA LEU A 188 -21.94 -17.28 27.09
C LEU A 188 -23.11 -16.34 26.80
N PRO A 189 -24.36 -16.62 27.23
CA PRO A 189 -25.56 -16.00 26.65
C PRO A 189 -25.79 -14.52 27.00
N THR A 190 -24.87 -13.82 27.69
CA THR A 190 -25.19 -12.51 28.28
C THR A 190 -24.10 -11.44 28.23
N LEU A 191 -22.99 -11.65 27.53
CA LEU A 191 -22.07 -10.55 27.21
C LEU A 191 -21.43 -10.75 25.84
N CYS A 192 -21.66 -9.82 24.92
CA CYS A 192 -20.83 -9.66 23.73
C CYS A 192 -19.43 -9.19 24.16
N SER A 193 -18.59 -10.13 24.60
CA SER A 193 -17.17 -9.87 24.82
C SER A 193 -16.43 -10.11 23.50
N TRP A 194 -15.73 -9.09 23.02
CA TRP A 194 -14.77 -9.25 21.93
C TRP A 194 -13.63 -10.14 22.47
N GLY A 195 -13.42 -11.31 21.88
CA GLY A 195 -12.55 -12.35 22.44
C GLY A 195 -11.07 -11.98 22.60
N THR A 196 -10.33 -12.83 23.31
CA THR A 196 -8.91 -12.65 23.66
C THR A 196 -8.00 -12.68 22.42
N ARG A 197 -7.10 -11.69 22.31
CA ARG A 197 -6.12 -11.52 21.22
C ARG A 197 -5.02 -12.58 21.34
N SER A 198 -4.79 -13.40 20.30
CA SER A 198 -3.78 -14.47 20.31
C SER A 198 -2.98 -14.48 19.01
N TYR A 199 -1.65 -14.36 19.11
CA TYR A 199 -0.72 -14.60 18.01
C TYR A 199 -0.34 -16.07 18.00
N ARG A 200 -0.74 -16.81 16.95
CA ARG A 200 -0.18 -18.13 16.68
C ARG A 200 0.86 -18.00 15.56
N GLY A 201 2.10 -18.35 15.86
CA GLY A 201 3.18 -18.41 14.87
C GLY A 201 2.97 -19.63 13.99
N TYR A 202 2.62 -19.43 12.73
CA TYR A 202 2.31 -20.56 11.83
C TYR A 202 3.41 -20.84 10.80
N SER A 203 4.41 -19.97 10.62
CA SER A 203 5.53 -20.25 9.71
C SER A 203 6.75 -19.38 9.99
N THR A 204 7.93 -19.88 9.63
CA THR A 204 9.15 -19.06 9.51
C THR A 204 8.89 -17.95 8.49
N PHE A 205 9.16 -16.70 8.85
CA PHE A 205 8.97 -15.58 7.93
C PHE A 205 10.02 -15.62 6.80
N PRO A 206 9.65 -15.37 5.52
CA PRO A 206 10.58 -15.57 4.40
C PRO A 206 11.83 -14.69 4.49
N GLU A 207 13.00 -15.34 4.44
CA GLU A 207 14.32 -14.67 4.51
C GLU A 207 14.50 -13.56 3.45
N PRO A 208 14.08 -13.71 2.18
CA PRO A 208 14.17 -12.62 1.21
C PRO A 208 13.44 -11.35 1.65
N LEU A 209 12.23 -11.49 2.23
CA LEU A 209 11.46 -10.36 2.73
C LEU A 209 12.15 -9.68 3.92
N VAL A 210 12.80 -10.46 4.79
CA VAL A 210 13.62 -9.94 5.88
C VAL A 210 14.77 -9.10 5.31
N LYS A 211 15.58 -9.67 4.40
CA LYS A 211 16.77 -9.01 3.84
C LYS A 211 16.42 -7.75 3.05
N ILE A 212 15.40 -7.81 2.18
CA ILE A 212 14.94 -6.66 1.39
C ILE A 212 14.55 -5.49 2.31
N THR A 213 13.81 -5.80 3.38
CA THR A 213 13.28 -4.80 4.31
C THR A 213 14.37 -4.22 5.23
N GLN A 214 15.22 -5.08 5.80
CA GLN A 214 16.34 -4.66 6.63
C GLN A 214 17.34 -3.80 5.87
N SER A 215 17.66 -4.19 4.64
CA SER A 215 18.55 -3.40 3.77
C SER A 215 17.95 -2.02 3.47
N LEU A 216 16.62 -1.91 3.34
CA LEU A 216 15.97 -0.62 3.08
C LEU A 216 15.99 0.27 4.33
N LEU A 217 15.58 -0.29 5.46
CA LEU A 217 15.41 0.46 6.70
C LEU A 217 16.75 0.82 7.36
N SER A 218 17.84 0.08 7.09
CA SER A 218 19.18 0.46 7.54
C SER A 218 19.64 1.79 6.93
N HIS A 219 19.28 2.11 5.68
CA HIS A 219 19.53 3.42 5.08
C HIS A 219 18.78 4.56 5.77
N LEU A 220 17.71 4.24 6.51
CA LEU A 220 16.95 5.19 7.32
C LEU A 220 17.35 5.13 8.81
N ASN A 221 18.45 4.44 9.14
CA ASN A 221 18.92 4.22 10.51
C ASN A 221 17.86 3.57 11.42
N ARG A 222 17.10 2.62 10.88
CA ARG A 222 16.05 1.89 11.59
C ARG A 222 16.37 0.40 11.64
N GLU A 223 16.63 -0.11 12.84
CA GLU A 223 16.65 -1.55 13.07
C GLU A 223 15.23 -2.11 12.98
N TYR A 224 15.05 -3.18 12.22
CA TYR A 224 13.75 -3.74 11.97
C TYR A 224 13.82 -5.24 11.74
N VAL A 225 12.96 -5.99 12.42
CA VAL A 225 12.87 -7.45 12.26
C VAL A 225 11.43 -7.77 11.89
N PRO A 226 11.13 -7.89 10.58
CA PRO A 226 9.79 -8.28 10.16
C PRO A 226 9.56 -9.74 10.45
N ASP A 227 8.32 -10.05 10.81
CA ASP A 227 7.92 -11.39 11.18
C ASP A 227 6.53 -11.75 10.65
N ALA A 228 5.87 -10.81 9.95
CA ALA A 228 4.51 -10.91 9.47
C ALA A 228 4.31 -10.13 8.17
N ALA A 229 3.45 -10.62 7.28
CA ALA A 229 3.00 -9.83 6.13
C ALA A 229 1.60 -10.19 5.64
N ILE A 230 0.90 -9.17 5.13
CA ILE A 230 -0.34 -9.34 4.36
C ILE A 230 -0.03 -9.11 2.88
N ILE A 231 -0.29 -10.13 2.07
CA ILE A 231 -0.16 -10.11 0.63
C ILE A 231 -1.52 -9.77 0.05
N ASN A 232 -1.66 -8.60 -0.56
CA ASN A 232 -2.89 -8.19 -1.25
C ASN A 232 -2.72 -8.38 -2.76
N CYS A 233 -3.69 -9.05 -3.39
CA CYS A 233 -3.71 -9.31 -4.83
C CYS A 233 -4.82 -8.50 -5.50
N TYR A 234 -4.46 -7.78 -6.54
CA TYR A 234 -5.36 -6.90 -7.28
C TYR A 234 -5.40 -7.29 -8.75
N THR A 235 -6.61 -7.24 -9.30
CA THR A 235 -6.88 -7.31 -10.73
C THR A 235 -7.54 -6.02 -11.20
N LYS A 236 -7.63 -5.80 -12.51
CA LYS A 236 -8.36 -4.66 -13.08
C LYS A 236 -9.77 -4.55 -12.48
N GLY A 237 -10.09 -3.37 -11.96
CA GLY A 237 -11.39 -3.07 -11.32
C GLY A 237 -11.44 -3.37 -9.81
N TYR A 238 -10.47 -4.10 -9.26
CA TYR A 238 -10.34 -4.23 -7.82
C TYR A 238 -9.64 -3.01 -7.22
N PHE A 239 -10.09 -2.59 -6.04
CA PHE A 239 -9.56 -1.47 -5.28
C PHE A 239 -9.64 -1.81 -3.80
N LEU A 240 -8.76 -1.20 -3.01
CA LEU A 240 -8.77 -1.30 -1.56
C LEU A 240 -9.16 0.08 -1.02
N ARG A 241 -10.33 0.14 -0.39
CA ARG A 241 -10.84 1.36 0.26
C ARG A 241 -9.87 1.82 1.34
N LEU A 242 -10.00 3.10 1.71
CA LEU A 242 -9.30 3.66 2.86
C LEU A 242 -9.63 2.84 4.11
N HIS A 243 -8.60 2.34 4.79
CA HIS A 243 -8.69 1.55 6.01
C HIS A 243 -7.46 1.79 6.89
N LYS A 244 -7.52 1.36 8.15
CA LYS A 244 -6.37 1.35 9.06
C LYS A 244 -5.85 -0.07 9.20
N ASP A 245 -4.54 -0.19 9.38
CA ASP A 245 -3.90 -1.43 9.85
C ASP A 245 -3.87 -1.40 11.39
N ASP A 246 -4.96 -1.78 12.06
CA ASP A 246 -5.10 -1.70 13.53
C ASP A 246 -5.10 -3.06 14.25
N ALA A 247 -4.70 -4.11 13.52
CA ALA A 247 -4.64 -5.47 14.06
C ALA A 247 -3.45 -5.67 15.03
N GLU A 248 -2.31 -5.01 14.78
CA GLU A 248 -1.13 -5.11 15.62
C GLU A 248 -1.10 -4.06 16.74
N GLU A 249 -0.69 -4.47 17.94
CA GLU A 249 -0.43 -3.57 19.07
C GLU A 249 1.00 -3.01 19.03
N THR A 250 1.44 -2.55 17.86
CA THR A 250 2.75 -1.90 17.70
C THR A 250 2.69 -0.69 16.79
N ASP A 251 3.57 0.26 17.06
CA ASP A 251 3.87 1.47 16.31
C ASP A 251 5.02 1.28 15.30
N ASP A 252 5.53 0.05 15.18
CA ASP A 252 6.53 -0.31 14.19
C ASP A 252 6.09 0.01 12.75
N THR A 253 7.07 0.36 11.93
CA THR A 253 6.87 0.79 10.53
C THR A 253 6.22 -0.33 9.71
N VAL A 254 5.23 0.02 8.88
CA VAL A 254 4.72 -0.89 7.84
C VAL A 254 5.48 -0.64 6.54
N VAL A 255 5.98 -1.70 5.93
CA VAL A 255 6.75 -1.67 4.68
C VAL A 255 5.92 -2.33 3.59
N ASN A 256 5.46 -1.55 2.61
CA ASN A 256 4.59 -2.04 1.54
C ASN A 256 5.34 -2.11 0.20
N ILE A 257 5.71 -3.32 -0.21
CA ILE A 257 6.40 -3.59 -1.48
C ILE A 257 5.37 -3.71 -2.61
N SER A 258 5.59 -2.99 -3.71
CA SER A 258 4.74 -2.97 -4.89
C SER A 258 5.28 -3.86 -6.00
N LEU A 259 4.48 -4.78 -6.54
CA LEU A 259 4.86 -5.68 -7.64
C LEU A 259 3.79 -5.66 -8.75
N GLY A 260 4.23 -5.63 -10.01
CA GLY A 260 3.34 -5.65 -11.18
C GLY A 260 2.73 -4.29 -11.51
N ALA A 261 1.43 -4.29 -11.84
CA ALA A 261 0.74 -3.12 -12.37
C ALA A 261 0.88 -1.86 -11.48
N PRO A 262 1.18 -0.68 -12.06
CA PRO A 262 1.14 0.58 -11.32
C PRO A 262 -0.25 0.82 -10.74
N ALA A 263 -0.31 1.51 -9.62
CA ALA A 263 -1.56 1.87 -8.97
C ALA A 263 -1.46 3.24 -8.31
N ILE A 264 -2.62 3.86 -8.08
CA ILE A 264 -2.71 5.05 -7.24
C ILE A 264 -2.89 4.58 -5.79
N PHE A 265 -1.82 4.73 -5.00
CA PHE A 265 -1.87 4.59 -3.55
C PHE A 265 -2.36 5.90 -2.94
N THR A 266 -3.16 5.82 -1.89
CA THR A 266 -3.73 6.98 -1.22
C THR A 266 -3.67 6.81 0.28
N ILE A 267 -3.27 7.87 0.98
CA ILE A 267 -3.15 7.91 2.43
C ILE A 267 -3.75 9.21 2.98
N GLY A 268 -4.76 9.06 3.82
CA GLY A 268 -5.47 10.10 4.56
C GLY A 268 -4.99 10.19 6.00
N GLY A 269 -5.70 10.94 6.84
CA GLY A 269 -5.31 11.14 8.24
C GLY A 269 -5.67 9.95 9.12
N ARG A 270 -5.59 10.16 10.45
CA ARG A 270 -6.13 9.20 11.44
C ARG A 270 -7.65 9.08 11.37
N ASP A 271 -8.33 10.00 10.69
CA ASP A 271 -9.76 9.95 10.43
C ASP A 271 -10.05 10.38 8.98
N TYR A 272 -11.31 10.24 8.58
CA TYR A 272 -11.73 10.50 7.21
C TYR A 272 -11.92 12.00 6.87
N SER A 273 -11.72 12.91 7.82
CA SER A 273 -11.90 14.36 7.61
C SER A 273 -10.71 15.00 6.88
N THR A 274 -9.53 14.38 6.99
CA THR A 274 -8.28 14.90 6.42
C THR A 274 -8.21 14.61 4.91
N ILE A 275 -7.82 15.62 4.14
CA ILE A 275 -7.61 15.50 2.69
C ILE A 275 -6.45 14.53 2.42
N PRO A 276 -6.68 13.43 1.67
CA PRO A 276 -5.68 12.38 1.54
C PRO A 276 -4.66 12.69 0.44
N VAL A 277 -3.41 12.28 0.65
CA VAL A 277 -2.35 12.33 -0.37
C VAL A 277 -2.50 11.15 -1.32
N ALA A 278 -2.42 11.40 -2.62
CA ALA A 278 -2.46 10.35 -3.64
C ALA A 278 -1.16 10.35 -4.45
N MET A 279 -0.58 9.18 -4.67
CA MET A 279 0.67 9.01 -5.41
C MET A 279 0.66 7.73 -6.24
N VAL A 280 1.36 7.75 -7.37
CA VAL A 280 1.56 6.54 -8.18
C VAL A 280 2.67 5.68 -7.60
N VAL A 281 2.37 4.39 -7.42
CA VAL A 281 3.31 3.34 -7.04
C VAL A 281 3.37 2.30 -8.14
N ASP A 282 4.55 2.03 -8.67
CA ASP A 282 4.80 1.00 -9.69
C ASP A 282 5.60 -0.18 -9.12
N SER A 283 5.84 -1.18 -9.97
CA SER A 283 6.65 -2.33 -9.59
C SER A 283 8.03 -1.91 -9.12
N GLY A 284 8.43 -2.42 -7.95
CA GLY A 284 9.71 -2.16 -7.31
C GLY A 284 9.75 -0.91 -6.45
N SER A 285 8.63 -0.18 -6.34
CA SER A 285 8.46 0.87 -5.35
C SER A 285 8.09 0.30 -3.98
N VAL A 286 8.51 1.01 -2.93
CA VAL A 286 8.16 0.69 -1.54
C VAL A 286 7.53 1.91 -0.87
N VAL A 287 6.40 1.71 -0.21
CA VAL A 287 5.80 2.73 0.66
C VAL A 287 6.09 2.36 2.11
N LEU A 288 6.69 3.27 2.87
CA LEU A 288 6.92 3.11 4.30
C LEU A 288 5.94 3.99 5.07
N MET A 289 5.17 3.37 5.96
CA MET A 289 4.30 4.07 6.90
C MET A 289 4.86 3.90 8.32
N ALA A 290 5.66 4.87 8.75
CA ALA A 290 6.28 4.92 10.07
C ALA A 290 5.56 5.94 10.98
N GLU A 291 5.72 5.77 12.29
CA GLU A 291 5.27 6.74 13.30
C GLU A 291 3.81 7.15 13.12
N ASP A 292 3.49 8.44 13.01
CA ASP A 292 2.11 8.90 12.88
C ASP A 292 1.39 8.38 11.63
N SER A 293 2.12 8.16 10.54
CA SER A 293 1.54 7.61 9.30
C SER A 293 1.14 6.14 9.43
N ARG A 294 1.70 5.42 10.41
CA ARG A 294 1.35 4.02 10.73
C ARG A 294 -0.13 3.85 11.07
N PHE A 295 -0.74 4.91 11.61
CA PHE A 295 -2.12 4.93 12.10
C PHE A 295 -3.09 5.62 11.12
N CYS A 296 -2.59 6.01 9.95
CA CYS A 296 -3.34 6.73 8.95
C CYS A 296 -4.18 5.79 8.08
N LEU A 297 -5.33 6.30 7.65
CA LEU A 297 -6.17 5.64 6.67
C LEU A 297 -5.43 5.54 5.34
N HIS A 298 -5.41 4.38 4.71
CA HIS A 298 -4.77 4.23 3.41
C HIS A 298 -5.44 3.18 2.54
N GLY A 299 -5.14 3.19 1.24
CA GLY A 299 -5.76 2.30 0.28
C GLY A 299 -5.15 2.38 -1.11
N VAL A 300 -5.69 1.58 -2.01
CA VAL A 300 -5.30 1.53 -3.42
C VAL A 300 -6.55 1.85 -4.25
N VAL A 301 -6.57 3.02 -4.87
CA VAL A 301 -7.76 3.59 -5.50
C VAL A 301 -8.11 2.87 -6.80
N LYS A 302 -7.11 2.69 -7.65
CA LYS A 302 -7.23 2.00 -8.93
C LYS A 302 -5.87 1.57 -9.46
N LEU A 303 -5.88 0.52 -10.26
CA LEU A 303 -4.74 0.10 -11.08
C LEU A 303 -4.68 0.98 -12.33
N LEU A 304 -3.46 1.28 -12.76
CA LEU A 304 -3.15 1.92 -14.02
C LEU A 304 -2.66 0.82 -14.99
N GLY A 305 -2.89 0.99 -16.29
CA GLY A 305 -2.34 0.05 -17.28
C GLY A 305 -0.82 -0.01 -17.16
N TYR A 306 -0.25 -1.20 -17.10
CA TYR A 306 1.19 -1.39 -17.01
C TYR A 306 1.81 -1.43 -18.42
N ASN A 307 2.80 -0.57 -18.67
CA ASN A 307 3.69 -0.68 -19.81
C ASN A 307 5.13 -0.49 -19.32
N LYS A 308 5.91 -1.57 -19.12
CA LYS A 308 7.38 -1.44 -19.08
C LYS A 308 8.07 -2.74 -19.47
N PRO A 309 8.90 -2.68 -20.54
CA PRO A 309 10.36 -2.60 -20.35
C PRO A 309 11.03 -1.48 -21.18
N GLY A 310 12.13 -0.89 -20.68
CA GLY A 310 13.14 -0.23 -21.54
C GLY A 310 13.11 1.30 -21.76
N ARG A 311 12.37 2.08 -20.96
CA ARG A 311 12.03 3.52 -21.18
C ARG A 311 10.89 3.69 -22.18
N HIS A 312 9.73 4.08 -21.65
CA HIS A 312 9.04 5.21 -22.26
C HIS A 312 9.11 6.33 -21.24
N ASN A 313 9.50 7.50 -21.73
CA ASN A 313 9.28 8.78 -21.10
C ASN A 313 7.89 8.73 -20.44
N TYR A 314 7.85 8.61 -19.11
CA TYR A 314 7.04 9.59 -18.41
C TYR A 314 7.74 10.92 -18.71
N ASP A 315 7.53 11.44 -19.92
CA ASP A 315 7.30 12.86 -20.07
C ASP A 315 6.02 13.01 -19.26
N ALA A 316 6.17 13.08 -17.94
CA ALA A 316 5.39 14.01 -17.15
C ALA A 316 5.56 15.29 -17.96
N GLY A 317 4.61 15.53 -18.86
CA GLY A 317 4.85 16.31 -20.07
C GLY A 317 5.11 17.72 -19.65
N GLU A 318 6.38 18.05 -19.45
CA GLU A 318 6.73 18.98 -18.37
C GLU A 318 6.00 18.52 -17.08
N THR A 319 6.73 18.08 -16.04
CA THR A 319 6.24 18.44 -14.71
C THR A 319 6.27 19.97 -14.75
N SER A 320 5.19 20.57 -15.27
CA SER A 320 4.93 21.98 -15.28
C SER A 320 5.12 22.34 -13.84
N ASP A 321 6.30 22.89 -13.56
CA ASP A 321 6.81 23.36 -12.30
C ASP A 321 5.86 22.93 -11.18
N VAL A 322 6.04 21.70 -10.62
CA VAL A 322 5.15 21.14 -9.58
C VAL A 322 5.31 22.08 -8.41
N GLY A 323 4.53 23.16 -8.47
CA GLY A 323 4.99 24.41 -7.90
C GLY A 323 5.18 24.19 -6.42
N GLU A 324 5.99 25.05 -5.83
CA GLU A 324 6.13 25.26 -4.38
C GLU A 324 4.79 25.34 -3.61
N PHE A 325 3.65 25.29 -4.32
CA PHE A 325 2.27 25.44 -3.91
C PHE A 325 1.39 24.18 -3.99
N ALA A 326 1.86 23.00 -4.44
CA ALA A 326 1.01 21.79 -4.48
C ALA A 326 0.65 21.28 -3.06
N TYR A 327 -0.57 20.76 -2.86
CA TYR A 327 -0.93 20.12 -1.59
C TYR A 327 -0.09 18.86 -1.35
N ALA A 328 0.42 18.70 -0.12
CA ALA A 328 1.30 17.61 0.24
C ALA A 328 2.49 17.47 -0.72
N ALA A 329 3.23 18.58 -0.92
CA ALA A 329 4.27 18.64 -1.94
C ALA A 329 5.35 17.58 -1.67
N PRO A 330 5.66 16.71 -2.63
CA PRO A 330 6.69 15.70 -2.46
C PRO A 330 8.08 16.35 -2.49
N ARG A 331 8.96 15.90 -1.60
CA ARG A 331 10.35 16.34 -1.51
C ARG A 331 11.27 15.14 -1.70
N LEU A 332 12.28 15.30 -2.56
CA LEU A 332 13.37 14.33 -2.61
C LEU A 332 14.15 14.45 -1.30
N ASN A 333 14.11 13.39 -0.49
CA ASN A 333 14.76 13.36 0.82
C ASN A 333 16.19 12.85 0.71
N MET A 334 16.38 11.73 -0.01
CA MET A 334 17.70 11.15 -0.24
C MET A 334 17.69 10.19 -1.43
N VAL A 335 18.90 9.82 -1.86
CA VAL A 335 19.14 8.77 -2.86
C VAL A 335 19.90 7.64 -2.18
N ILE A 336 19.42 6.41 -2.38
CA ILE A 336 19.99 5.20 -1.79
C ILE A 336 20.32 4.18 -2.90
N PRO A 337 21.18 3.19 -2.66
CA PRO A 337 21.36 2.08 -3.58
C PRO A 337 20.06 1.30 -3.82
N GLN A 338 19.93 0.67 -4.99
CA GLN A 338 18.92 -0.36 -5.18
C GLN A 338 19.14 -1.55 -4.23
N CYS A 339 18.08 -2.34 -4.05
CA CYS A 339 18.14 -3.57 -3.28
C CYS A 339 19.23 -4.49 -3.83
N SER A 340 20.12 -4.94 -2.93
CA SER A 340 21.25 -5.78 -3.33
C SER A 340 20.78 -7.09 -3.95
N VAL A 341 21.59 -7.63 -4.86
CA VAL A 341 21.33 -8.95 -5.45
C VAL A 341 21.28 -10.01 -4.35
N ASP A 342 22.16 -9.92 -3.35
CA ASP A 342 22.24 -10.83 -2.20
C ASP A 342 20.94 -10.91 -1.39
N ALA A 343 20.22 -9.80 -1.24
CA ALA A 343 18.94 -9.77 -0.54
C ALA A 343 17.86 -10.60 -1.26
N THR A 344 18.05 -10.84 -2.55
CA THR A 344 17.14 -11.55 -3.45
C THR A 344 17.73 -12.84 -4.01
N ALA A 345 18.91 -13.25 -3.56
CA ALA A 345 19.65 -14.38 -4.13
C ALA A 345 18.97 -15.74 -3.89
N SER A 346 18.21 -15.87 -2.80
CA SER A 346 17.42 -17.06 -2.50
C SER A 346 16.01 -17.07 -3.12
N LEU A 347 15.66 -16.06 -3.95
CA LEU A 347 14.42 -16.10 -4.71
C LEU A 347 14.54 -17.13 -5.84
N GLU A 348 13.85 -18.25 -5.68
CA GLU A 348 13.77 -19.30 -6.70
C GLU A 348 12.46 -19.16 -7.51
N CYS A 349 12.56 -19.44 -8.81
CA CYS A 349 11.39 -19.50 -9.68
C CYS A 349 11.70 -20.37 -10.89
N ASP A 350 10.90 -21.40 -11.12
CA ASP A 350 11.05 -22.22 -12.32
C ASP A 350 10.73 -21.38 -13.58
N PRO A 351 11.37 -21.67 -14.74
CA PRO A 351 11.19 -20.87 -15.94
C PRO A 351 9.73 -20.76 -16.42
N GLN A 352 8.92 -21.81 -16.21
CA GLN A 352 7.52 -21.81 -16.66
C GLN A 352 6.67 -20.89 -15.78
N SER A 353 6.87 -20.92 -14.47
CA SER A 353 6.21 -20.00 -13.56
C SER A 353 6.64 -18.56 -13.81
N LEU A 354 7.93 -18.32 -14.09
CA LEU A 354 8.44 -16.99 -14.40
C LEU A 354 7.79 -16.39 -15.65
N ASP A 355 7.63 -17.18 -16.71
CA ASP A 355 6.96 -16.75 -17.95
C ASP A 355 5.48 -16.38 -17.72
N ARG A 356 4.76 -17.18 -16.92
CA ARG A 356 3.39 -16.87 -16.50
C ARG A 356 3.32 -15.59 -15.69
N VAL A 357 4.26 -15.38 -14.77
CA VAL A 357 4.36 -14.16 -13.95
C VAL A 357 4.58 -12.94 -14.84
N LYS A 358 5.51 -13.00 -15.81
CA LYS A 358 5.73 -11.92 -16.78
C LYS A 358 4.47 -11.53 -17.55
N THR A 359 3.65 -12.51 -17.90
CA THR A 359 2.35 -12.28 -18.56
C THR A 359 1.33 -11.63 -17.62
N LEU A 360 1.36 -11.95 -16.32
CA LEU A 360 0.45 -11.37 -15.33
C LEU A 360 0.85 -9.96 -14.88
N PHE A 361 2.14 -9.63 -14.92
CA PHE A 361 2.72 -8.37 -14.44
C PHE A 361 2.02 -7.13 -14.98
N ALA A 362 1.46 -7.23 -16.19
CA ALA A 362 0.82 -6.10 -16.83
C ALA A 362 -0.56 -5.74 -16.26
N ASP A 363 -1.32 -6.74 -15.84
CA ASP A 363 -2.73 -6.60 -15.46
C ASP A 363 -3.03 -6.92 -14.00
N HIS A 364 -2.02 -7.45 -13.29
CA HIS A 364 -2.11 -7.85 -11.90
C HIS A 364 -1.11 -7.07 -11.07
N ARG A 365 -1.53 -6.78 -9.84
CA ARG A 365 -0.66 -6.18 -8.84
C ARG A 365 -0.66 -7.05 -7.60
N VAL A 366 0.52 -7.17 -6.99
CA VAL A 366 0.68 -7.70 -5.64
C VAL A 366 1.30 -6.61 -4.77
N SER A 367 0.67 -6.35 -3.62
CA SER A 367 1.23 -5.50 -2.57
C SER A 367 1.57 -6.38 -1.38
N ILE A 368 2.83 -6.40 -0.95
CA ILE A 368 3.29 -7.16 0.23
C ILE A 368 3.47 -6.17 1.38
N SER A 369 2.51 -6.12 2.30
CA SER A 369 2.50 -5.26 3.50
C SER A 369 3.19 -6.00 4.64
N ILE A 370 4.49 -5.74 4.80
CA ILE A 370 5.38 -6.34 5.78
C ILE A 370 5.33 -5.55 7.09
N ARG A 371 5.30 -6.28 8.21
CA ARG A 371 5.03 -5.77 9.54
C ARG A 371 5.83 -6.56 10.59
N ARG A 372 6.02 -5.95 11.76
CA ARG A 372 6.50 -6.60 12.98
C ARG A 372 5.31 -6.80 13.92
N ALA A 373 4.77 -8.01 13.97
CA ALA A 373 3.62 -8.37 14.78
C ALA A 373 4.02 -8.71 16.23
N LYS A 374 5.17 -9.36 16.43
CA LYS A 374 5.69 -9.73 17.74
C LYS A 374 6.64 -8.66 18.29
N ARG A 375 6.42 -8.25 19.54
CA ARG A 375 7.38 -7.42 20.29
C ARG A 375 8.50 -8.25 20.88
#